data_AF-A0A967LEM1-F1
#
_entry.id   AF-A0A967LEM1-F1
#
_cell.length_a   1.000
_cell.length_b   1.000
_cell.length_c   1.000
_cell.angle_alpha   90.00
_cell.angle_beta   90.00
_cell.angle_gamma   90.00
#
_symmetry.space_group_name_H-M   'P 1'
#
loop_
_entity.id
_entity.type
_entity.pdbx_description
1 polymer ?
#
loop_
_entity_poly.entity_id
_entity_poly.type
_entity_poly.pdbx_seq_one_letter_code
_entity_poly.pdbx_strand_id
1 'polypeptide(L)' 'MLVSEGGQMIRMAVKDLRTISRNTQGVRLISLAEGDRLVSATPVEAEDEETQAGGEG' A
#
# COMPACT_ATOMS: atom_id res chain seq x y z
N MET A 1 -3.60 -4.91 1.15
CA MET A 1 -4.32 -3.73 1.66
C MET A 1 -3.66 -3.26 2.96
N LEU A 2 -3.51 -1.96 3.10
CA LEU A 2 -2.96 -1.28 4.29
C LEU A 2 -4.03 -0.33 4.82
N VAL A 3 -4.22 -0.26 6.14
CA VAL A 3 -5.23 0.60 6.79
C VAL A 3 -4.58 1.40 7.90
N SER A 4 -4.77 2.72 7.90
CA SER A 4 -4.32 3.61 8.97
C SER A 4 -5.40 3.84 10.02
N GLU A 5 -5.01 4.30 11.20
CA GLU A 5 -5.94 4.66 12.27
C GLU A 5 -6.88 5.81 11.84
N GLY A 6 -6.37 6.74 11.05
CA GLY A 6 -7.15 7.81 10.43
C GLY A 6 -8.13 7.35 9.34
N GLY A 7 -8.23 6.05 9.07
CA GLY A 7 -9.16 5.47 8.09
C GLY A 7 -8.67 5.50 6.64
N GLN A 8 -7.40 5.86 6.40
CA GLN A 8 -6.83 5.79 5.06
C GLN A 8 -6.61 4.33 4.67
N MET A 9 -7.19 3.93 3.54
CA MET A 9 -7.02 2.60 2.96
C MET A 9 -6.14 2.68 1.72
N ILE A 10 -5.03 1.93 1.71
CA ILE A 10 -4.12 1.85 0.57
C ILE A 10 -4.11 0.43 0.00
N ARG A 11 -4.37 0.31 -1.30
CA ARG A 11 -4.17 -0.91 -2.08
C ARG A 11 -2.88 -0.77 -2.88
N MET A 12 -2.05 -1.81 -2.83
CA MET A 12 -0.83 -1.89 -3.64
C MET A 12 -0.65 -3.33 -4.09
N ALA A 13 -0.16 -3.51 -5.31
CA ALA A 13 0.13 -4.84 -5.80
C ALA A 13 1.42 -5.37 -5.15
N VAL A 14 1.41 -6.64 -4.75
CA VAL A 14 2.58 -7.29 -4.12
C VAL A 14 3.77 -7.31 -5.09
N LYS A 15 3.50 -7.39 -6.41
CA LYS A 15 4.52 -7.37 -7.47
C LYS A 15 5.37 -6.08 -7.49
N ASP A 16 4.85 -4.98 -6.96
CA ASP A 16 5.54 -3.69 -6.92
C ASP A 16 6.44 -3.55 -5.69
N LEU A 17 6.34 -4.49 -4.73
CA LEU A 17 7.16 -4.48 -3.53
C LEU A 17 8.58 -4.94 -3.84
N ARG A 18 9.56 -4.10 -3.48
CA ARG A 18 10.97 -4.42 -3.65
C ARG A 18 11.37 -5.58 -2.73
N THR A 19 11.95 -6.64 -3.30
CA THR A 19 12.60 -7.70 -2.52
C THR A 19 13.88 -7.18 -1.89
N ILE A 20 14.06 -7.41 -0.59
CA ILE A 20 15.21 -6.94 0.19
C ILE A 20 15.73 -8.03 1.13
N SER A 21 16.96 -7.87 1.63
CA SER A 21 17.55 -8.76 2.63
C SER A 21 16.86 -8.62 4.00
N ARG A 22 16.92 -9.68 4.82
CA ARG A 22 16.27 -9.73 6.15
C ARG A 22 16.93 -8.83 7.19
N ASN A 23 18.22 -8.55 7.07
CA ASN A 23 18.94 -7.67 8.01
C ASN A 23 18.97 -6.23 7.47
N THR A 24 17.80 -5.62 7.35
CA THR A 24 17.63 -4.25 6.84
C THR A 24 16.48 -3.55 7.57
N GLN A 25 16.44 -2.22 7.50
CA GLN A 25 15.33 -1.41 8.04
C GLN A 25 14.05 -1.48 7.17
N GLY A 26 14.15 -1.96 5.93
CA GLY A 26 13.05 -1.91 4.98
C GLY A 26 13.08 -0.66 4.09
N VAL A 27 12.00 -0.49 3.33
CA VAL A 27 11.75 0.69 2.50
C VAL A 27 10.40 1.30 2.89
N ARG A 28 10.24 2.60 2.66
CA ARG A 28 8.96 3.27 2.88
C ARG A 28 7.98 2.90 1.77
N LEU A 29 6.86 2.27 2.13
CA LEU A 29 5.80 1.92 1.18
C LEU A 29 4.75 3.02 1.02
N ILE A 30 4.42 3.71 2.11
CA ILE A 30 3.39 4.76 2.15
C ILE A 30 3.85 5.96 2.98
N SER A 31 3.27 7.12 2.70
CA SER A 31 3.37 8.30 3.56
C SER A 31 2.09 8.42 4.37
N LEU A 32 2.22 8.53 5.70
CA LEU A 32 1.11 8.79 6.61
C LEU A 32 1.10 10.27 6.99
N ALA A 33 -0.08 10.77 7.33
CA ALA A 33 -0.23 12.10 7.90
C ALA A 33 0.47 12.17 9.27
N GLU A 34 0.77 13.39 9.72
CA GLU A 34 1.38 13.59 11.04
C GLU A 34 0.45 13.06 12.15
N GLY A 35 1.01 12.26 13.05
CA GLY A 35 0.27 11.61 14.14
C GLY A 35 -0.55 10.37 13.74
N ASP A 36 -0.67 10.06 12.44
CA ASP A 36 -1.34 8.84 11.98
C ASP A 36 -0.41 7.63 12.02
N ARG A 37 -0.99 6.44 12.17
CA ARG A 37 -0.25 5.18 12.26
C ARG A 37 -0.95 4.08 11.49
N LEU A 38 -0.17 3.16 10.94
CA LEU A 38 -0.70 1.96 10.32
C LEU A 38 -1.26 1.02 11.40
N VAL A 39 -2.51 0.57 11.24
CA VAL A 39 -3.19 -0.33 12.20
C VAL A 39 -3.46 -1.71 11.62
N SER A 40 -3.45 -1.86 10.29
CA SER A 40 -3.61 -3.16 9.64
C SER A 40 -2.83 -3.26 8.33
N ALA A 41 -2.30 -4.46 8.07
CA ALA A 41 -1.75 -4.86 6.78
C ALA A 41 -2.21 -6.29 6.48
N THR A 42 -2.95 -6.47 5.39
CA THR A 42 -3.55 -7.77 5.05
C THR A 42 -3.49 -8.00 3.55
N PRO A 43 -3.05 -9.18 3.07
CA PRO A 43 -3.17 -9.53 1.67
C PRO A 43 -4.65 -9.63 1.30
N VAL A 44 -4.98 -9.18 0.10
CA VAL A 44 -6.32 -9.30 -0.48
C VAL A 44 -6.14 -9.90 -1.86
N GLU A 45 -7.14 -10.65 -2.32
CA GLU A 45 -7.14 -11.17 -3.68
C GLU A 45 -7.05 -10.02 -4.68
N ALA A 46 -6.32 -10.26 -5.77
CA ALA A 46 -6.30 -9.32 -6.87
C ALA A 46 -7.72 -9.29 -7.45
N GLU A 47 -8.28 -8.10 -7.57
CA GLU A 47 -9.47 -7.90 -8.39
C GLU A 47 -9.01 -8.01 -9.85
N ASP A 48 -9.75 -8.74 -10.68
CA ASP A 48 -9.50 -8.76 -12.12
C ASP A 48 -9.52 -7.30 -12.61
N GLU A 49 -8.40 -6.82 -13.15
CA GLU A 49 -8.22 -5.42 -13.56
C GLU A 49 -9.17 -5.10 -14.75
N GLU A 50 -10.43 -4.77 -14.47
CA GLU A 50 -11.21 -3.93 -15.37
C GLU A 50 -10.57 -2.52 -15.33
N THR A 51 -9.83 -2.24 -16.39
CA THR A 51 -9.23 -0.95 -16.77
C THR A 51 -9.98 0.26 -16.21
N GLN A 52 -9.28 1.11 -15.46
CA GLN A 52 -9.54 2.55 -15.45
C GLN A 52 -8.40 3.24 -16.20
N ALA A 53 -8.57 3.31 -17.52
CA ALA A 53 -7.94 4.31 -18.37
C ALA A 53 -8.90 5.51 -18.45
N GLY A 54 -8.39 6.69 -18.12
CA GLY A 54 -9.11 7.98 -18.18
C GLY A 54 -8.73 8.83 -16.96
N GLY A 55 -7.78 9.75 -17.09
CA GLY A 55 -8.05 11.17 -17.46
C GLY A 55 -8.05 11.98 -16.14
N GLU A 56 -7.52 13.19 -16.00
CA GLU A 56 -7.19 14.28 -16.91
C GLU A 56 -6.17 15.20 -16.19
N GLY A 57 -5.28 15.88 -16.94
CA GLY A 57 -4.44 16.98 -16.43
C GLY A 57 -2.96 16.86 -16.72
#